data_AF-A0A803NZH7-F1
#
_entry.id   AF-A0A803NZH7-F1
#
_cell.length_a   1.000
_cell.length_b   1.000
_cell.length_c   1.000
_cell.angle_alpha   90.00
_cell.angle_beta   90.00
_cell.angle_gamma   90.00
#
_symmetry.space_group_name_H-M   'P 1'
#
loop_
_entity.id
_entity.type
_entity.pdbx_description
1 polymer ?
#
loop_
_entity_poly.entity_id
_entity_poly.type
_entity_poly.pdbx_seq_one_letter_code
_entity_poly.pdbx_strand_id
1 'polypeptide(L)'
;MNENCPEPEKRKVPFQGVGRTLGSTSASAEPTIASPAAPTTPAAVIVDETLPSTSVQLRLADGTRTIGRFNYHHTVNDIRSFIDGSRPGESRNYQLQVMGFPPKLLNDPQQTIEQAGLANSVVIQKF
;
A
#
# COMPACT_ATOMS: atom_id res chain seq x y z
N MET A 1 35.06 -47.06 9.54
CA MET A 1 33.98 -47.08 8.53
C MET A 1 33.14 -45.86 8.82
N ASN A 2 33.50 -44.76 8.18
CA ASN A 2 33.00 -43.42 8.44
C ASN A 2 32.23 -42.99 7.18
N GLU A 3 31.17 -42.22 7.42
CA GLU A 3 30.02 -41.97 6.55
C GLU A 3 30.33 -41.45 5.13
N ASN A 4 29.49 -41.84 4.17
CA ASN A 4 29.43 -41.28 2.81
C ASN A 4 27.99 -40.81 2.52
N CYS A 5 27.71 -39.53 2.74
CA CYS A 5 26.55 -38.82 2.21
C CYS A 5 27.05 -37.64 1.35
N PRO A 6 26.76 -37.56 0.04
CA PRO A 6 27.23 -36.48 -0.82
C PRO A 6 26.38 -35.21 -0.67
N GLU A 7 27.04 -34.07 -0.45
CA GLU A 7 26.43 -32.74 -0.26
C GLU A 7 26.28 -32.00 -1.61
N PRO A 8 25.11 -31.40 -1.92
CA PRO A 8 24.82 -30.80 -3.24
C PRO A 8 25.56 -29.47 -3.52
N GLU A 9 25.90 -29.30 -4.79
CA GLU A 9 26.82 -28.30 -5.34
C GLU A 9 26.35 -26.84 -5.18
N LYS A 10 27.30 -25.97 -4.80
CA LYS A 10 27.10 -24.58 -4.35
C LYS A 10 26.66 -23.64 -5.48
N ARG A 11 25.56 -22.93 -5.23
CA ARG A 11 24.94 -21.91 -6.08
C ARG A 11 25.89 -20.71 -6.27
N LYS A 12 26.29 -20.43 -7.51
CA LYS A 12 27.09 -19.25 -7.88
C LYS A 12 26.18 -18.02 -8.00
N VAL A 13 26.44 -16.98 -7.22
CA VAL A 13 25.83 -15.64 -7.37
C VAL A 13 26.84 -14.69 -8.05
N PRO A 14 26.55 -14.12 -9.22
CA PRO A 14 27.33 -13.00 -9.74
C PRO A 14 26.80 -11.67 -9.19
N PHE A 15 27.70 -10.70 -9.08
CA PHE A 15 27.54 -9.32 -8.60
C PHE A 15 27.67 -9.12 -7.08
N GLN A 16 28.94 -9.13 -6.64
CA GLN A 16 29.41 -8.40 -5.47
C GLN A 16 29.68 -6.94 -5.86
N GLY A 17 29.12 -6.01 -5.10
CA GLY A 17 29.52 -4.61 -5.09
C GLY A 17 29.54 -4.13 -3.65
N VAL A 18 30.73 -3.80 -3.14
CA VAL A 18 30.92 -3.18 -1.82
C VAL A 18 31.30 -1.72 -2.05
N GLY A 19 30.53 -0.79 -1.51
CA GLY A 19 30.79 0.66 -1.55
C GLY A 19 30.31 1.33 -0.25
N ARG A 20 31.17 2.15 0.35
CA ARG A 20 31.29 2.42 1.79
C ARG A 20 30.32 3.44 2.40
N THR A 21 30.18 3.29 3.71
CA THR A 21 29.47 4.06 4.73
C THR A 21 30.04 5.45 5.02
N LEU A 22 29.18 6.38 5.44
CA LEU A 22 29.55 7.60 6.18
C LEU A 22 28.77 7.64 7.50
N GLY A 23 29.50 7.75 8.61
CA GLY A 23 29.00 8.32 9.87
C GLY A 23 28.51 7.35 10.93
N SER A 24 29.43 6.89 11.77
CA SER A 24 29.19 6.20 13.04
C SER A 24 28.69 7.17 14.12
N THR A 25 27.61 6.82 14.83
CA THR A 25 27.45 7.13 16.25
C THR A 25 26.66 6.00 16.92
N SER A 26 27.27 5.40 17.93
CA SER A 26 26.74 4.41 18.86
C SER A 26 25.33 4.72 19.37
N ALA A 27 24.50 3.70 19.56
CA ALA A 27 24.02 3.30 20.88
C ALA A 27 23.12 2.07 20.82
N SER A 28 23.22 1.30 21.89
CA SER A 28 22.52 0.07 22.22
C SER A 28 21.01 0.21 22.39
N ALA A 29 20.34 -0.95 22.35
CA ALA A 29 19.10 -1.33 23.02
C ALA A 29 17.74 -1.13 22.30
N GLU A 30 17.09 -2.29 22.11
CA GLU A 30 15.64 -2.57 22.23
C GLU A 30 14.62 -1.87 21.30
N PRO A 31 13.43 -2.49 21.09
CA PRO A 31 12.49 -2.09 20.05
C PRO A 31 11.74 -0.85 20.50
N THR A 32 12.28 0.34 20.22
CA THR A 32 11.56 1.58 20.48
C THR A 32 10.67 1.94 19.30
N ILE A 33 9.37 1.80 19.57
CA ILE A 33 8.29 2.71 19.19
C ILE A 33 8.88 4.06 18.72
N ALA A 34 8.87 4.31 17.41
CA ALA A 34 9.24 5.61 16.87
C ALA A 34 8.01 6.53 16.92
N SER A 35 8.04 7.49 17.84
CA SER A 35 7.07 8.60 17.91
C SER A 35 7.30 9.58 16.75
N PRO A 36 6.27 10.37 16.37
CA PRO A 36 5.98 10.70 14.98
C PRO A 36 6.77 11.90 14.49
N ALA A 37 7.53 11.71 13.41
CA ALA A 37 7.71 12.80 12.47
C ALA A 37 6.34 13.06 11.84
N ALA A 38 5.81 14.27 12.00
CA ALA A 38 4.67 14.72 11.20
C ALA A 38 5.20 15.27 9.87
N PRO A 39 5.23 14.51 8.76
CA PRO A 39 4.84 15.11 7.51
C PRO A 39 3.33 15.34 7.61
N THR A 40 2.86 16.51 7.21
CA THR A 40 1.44 16.78 6.97
C THR A 40 0.80 15.58 6.27
N THR A 41 0.13 14.69 7.03
CA THR A 41 -0.51 13.51 6.46
C THR A 41 -1.83 13.98 5.87
N PRO A 42 -1.96 14.04 4.54
CA PRO A 42 -3.23 14.35 3.90
C PRO A 42 -4.24 13.28 4.33
N ALA A 43 -5.25 13.67 5.11
CA ALA A 43 -6.38 12.86 5.55
C ALA A 43 -6.07 11.36 5.60
N ALA A 44 -5.17 10.96 6.51
CA ALA A 44 -4.88 9.56 6.73
C ALA A 44 -6.18 8.90 7.15
N VAL A 45 -6.77 8.10 6.27
CA VAL A 45 -7.94 7.30 6.59
C VAL A 45 -7.57 6.45 7.80
N ILE A 46 -8.15 6.79 8.95
CA ILE A 46 -7.85 6.13 10.22
C ILE A 46 -8.55 4.78 10.18
N VAL A 47 -7.77 3.74 9.89
CA VAL A 47 -8.25 2.37 9.92
C VAL A 47 -8.33 1.94 11.39
N ASP A 48 -9.55 1.77 11.87
CA ASP A 48 -9.82 1.19 13.17
C ASP A 48 -9.59 -0.33 13.13
N GLU A 49 -8.60 -0.82 13.87
CA GLU A 49 -8.23 -2.25 13.91
C GLU A 49 -9.22 -3.12 14.68
N THR A 50 -10.16 -2.51 15.42
CA THR A 50 -11.21 -3.25 16.15
C THR A 50 -12.40 -3.61 15.26
N LEU A 51 -12.52 -2.93 14.12
CA LEU A 51 -13.56 -3.15 13.13
C LEU A 51 -13.04 -4.04 11.98
N PRO A 52 -13.95 -4.69 11.25
CA PRO A 52 -13.55 -5.42 10.06
C PRO A 52 -12.90 -4.43 9.06
N SER A 53 -11.68 -4.75 8.66
CA SER A 53 -10.91 -3.98 7.68
C SER A 53 -10.74 -4.77 6.39
N THR A 54 -10.53 -4.05 5.30
CA THR A 54 -10.32 -4.61 3.97
C THR A 54 -9.21 -3.88 3.24
N SER A 55 -8.57 -4.60 2.33
CA SER A 55 -7.50 -4.06 1.49
C SER A 55 -8.10 -3.69 0.14
N VAL A 56 -7.92 -2.45 -0.30
CA VAL A 56 -8.34 -2.00 -1.63
C VAL A 56 -7.11 -1.71 -2.45
N GLN A 57 -6.99 -2.36 -3.60
CA GLN A 57 -5.88 -2.11 -4.50
C GLN A 57 -6.25 -0.98 -5.45
N LEU A 58 -5.45 0.08 -5.46
CA LEU A 58 -5.66 1.28 -6.25
C LEU A 58 -4.66 1.27 -7.41
N ARG A 59 -5.18 1.33 -8.63
CA ARG A 59 -4.39 1.42 -9.85
C ARG A 59 -4.49 2.82 -10.38
N LEU A 60 -3.43 3.59 -10.19
CA LEU A 60 -3.34 4.97 -10.64
C LEU A 60 -3.18 5.03 -12.15
N ALA A 61 -3.54 6.17 -12.71
CA ALA A 61 -3.47 6.40 -14.15
C ALA A 61 -2.02 6.56 -14.66
N ASP A 62 -1.05 6.86 -13.78
CA ASP A 62 0.38 6.81 -14.11
C ASP A 62 0.92 5.38 -14.27
N GLY A 63 0.12 4.37 -13.90
CA GLY A 63 0.49 2.97 -13.91
C GLY A 63 1.01 2.45 -12.56
N THR A 64 1.24 3.35 -11.59
CA THR A 64 1.60 2.95 -10.23
C THR A 64 0.43 2.21 -9.56
N ARG A 65 0.79 1.21 -8.75
CA ARG A 65 -0.16 0.43 -7.95
C ARG A 65 0.07 0.76 -6.49
N THR A 66 -0.96 1.23 -5.81
CA THR A 66 -0.94 1.53 -4.37
C THR A 66 -1.98 0.66 -3.69
N ILE A 67 -1.72 0.18 -2.49
CA ILE A 67 -2.70 -0.59 -1.72
C ILE A 67 -3.04 0.23 -0.48
N GLY A 68 -4.32 0.56 -0.31
CA GLY A 68 -4.82 1.21 0.90
C GLY A 68 -5.60 0.22 1.75
N ARG A 69 -5.46 0.30 3.07
CA ARG A 69 -6.31 -0.42 4.01
C ARG A 69 -7.45 0.50 4.44
N PHE A 70 -8.65 -0.04 4.52
CA PHE A 70 -9.86 0.70 4.82
C PHE A 70 -10.85 -0.19 5.57
N ASN A 71 -11.62 0.36 6.51
CA ASN A 71 -12.79 -0.29 7.08
C ASN A 71 -13.99 -0.30 6.12
N TYR A 72 -14.91 -1.24 6.31
CA TYR A 72 -16.13 -1.36 5.48
C TYR A 72 -17.02 -0.11 5.49
N HIS A 73 -16.99 0.64 6.59
CA HIS A 73 -17.76 1.88 6.76
C HIS A 73 -17.13 3.11 6.08
N HIS A 74 -15.89 3.02 5.59
CA HIS A 74 -15.31 4.13 4.84
C HIS A 74 -15.98 4.30 3.49
N THR A 75 -15.92 5.53 2.99
CA THR A 75 -16.57 5.97 1.77
C THR A 75 -15.61 6.03 0.59
N VAL A 76 -16.16 6.10 -0.62
CA VAL A 76 -15.37 6.37 -1.83
C VAL A 76 -14.62 7.70 -1.72
N ASN A 77 -15.16 8.69 -1.01
CA ASN A 77 -14.48 9.96 -0.76
C ASN A 77 -13.18 9.76 0.03
N ASP A 78 -13.17 8.88 1.03
CA ASP A 78 -11.95 8.55 1.79
C ASP A 78 -10.87 7.94 0.89
N ILE A 79 -11.26 7.08 -0.05
CA ILE A 79 -10.36 6.52 -1.06
C ILE A 79 -9.79 7.62 -1.96
N ARG A 80 -10.62 8.58 -2.40
CA ARG A 80 -10.17 9.73 -3.20
C ARG A 80 -9.19 10.60 -2.42
N SER A 81 -9.46 10.86 -1.14
CA SER A 81 -8.55 11.58 -0.25
C SER A 81 -7.22 10.83 -0.06
N PHE A 82 -7.26 9.50 0.03
CA PHE A 82 -6.05 8.68 0.09
C PHE A 82 -5.21 8.77 -1.20
N ILE A 83 -5.86 8.79 -2.37
CA ILE A 83 -5.18 9.00 -3.66
C ILE A 83 -4.60 10.41 -3.75
N ASP A 84 -5.39 11.45 -3.44
CA ASP A 84 -4.97 12.86 -3.46
C ASP A 84 -3.78 13.08 -2.52
N GLY A 85 -3.83 12.42 -1.36
CA GLY A 85 -2.76 12.47 -0.39
C GLY A 85 -1.47 11.76 -0.81
N SER A 86 -1.59 10.71 -1.62
CA SER A 86 -0.43 10.04 -2.20
C SER A 86 0.22 10.86 -3.32
N ARG A 87 -0.52 11.79 -3.95
CA ARG A 87 -0.09 12.58 -5.13
C ARG A 87 -0.51 14.05 -5.03
N PRO A 88 0.14 14.87 -4.19
CA PRO A 88 -0.09 16.30 -4.16
C PRO A 88 0.36 16.94 -5.49
N GLY A 89 -0.58 17.31 -6.35
CA GLY A 89 -0.31 17.98 -7.64
C GLY A 89 -0.90 17.31 -8.87
N GLU A 90 -1.53 16.14 -8.74
CA GLU A 90 -2.20 15.48 -9.87
C GLU A 90 -3.62 16.03 -10.09
N SER A 91 -4.08 16.05 -11.35
CA SER A 91 -5.42 16.48 -11.72
C SER A 91 -6.50 15.63 -11.05
N ARG A 92 -7.32 16.26 -10.20
CA ARG A 92 -8.47 15.64 -9.52
C ARG A 92 -9.64 15.24 -10.43
N ASN A 93 -9.53 15.52 -11.73
CA ASN A 93 -10.54 15.15 -12.73
C ASN A 93 -10.33 13.70 -13.18
N TYR A 94 -10.57 12.75 -12.29
CA TYR A 94 -10.55 11.32 -12.62
C TYR A 94 -11.82 10.63 -12.11
N GLN A 95 -12.21 9.57 -12.82
CA GLN A 95 -13.24 8.64 -12.40
C GLN A 95 -12.59 7.42 -11.75
N LEU A 96 -13.22 6.91 -10.70
CA LEU A 96 -12.84 5.66 -10.07
C LEU A 96 -13.76 4.55 -10.57
N GLN A 97 -13.18 3.45 -10.99
CA GLN A 97 -13.90 2.30 -11.52
C GLN A 97 -13.44 1.03 -10.82
N VAL A 98 -14.37 0.20 -10.37
CA VAL A 98 -14.07 -1.11 -9.80
C VAL A 98 -13.72 -2.06 -10.93
N MET A 99 -12.56 -2.70 -10.82
CA MET A 99 -12.18 -3.86 -11.61
C MET A 99 -12.95 -5.06 -11.05
N GLY A 100 -14.13 -5.26 -11.60
CA GLY A 100 -15.01 -6.38 -11.33
C GLY A 100 -15.82 -6.68 -12.58
N PHE A 101 -16.52 -7.81 -12.60
CA PHE A 101 -17.42 -8.15 -13.68
C PHE A 101 -18.84 -8.20 -13.13
N PRO A 102 -19.74 -7.27 -13.50
CA PRO A 102 -19.53 -6.14 -14.43
C PRO A 102 -18.72 -4.97 -13.82
N PRO A 103 -17.97 -4.22 -14.64
CA PRO A 103 -17.23 -3.06 -14.17
C PRO A 103 -18.18 -1.97 -13.65
N LYS A 104 -18.05 -1.61 -12.37
CA LYS A 104 -18.89 -0.61 -11.71
C LYS A 104 -18.15 0.71 -11.60
N LEU A 105 -18.75 1.79 -12.08
CA LEU A 105 -18.25 3.16 -11.87
C LEU A 105 -18.63 3.64 -10.46
N LEU A 106 -17.65 4.20 -9.75
CA LEU A 106 -17.81 4.79 -8.42
C LEU A 106 -18.09 6.29 -8.56
N ASN A 107 -19.29 6.61 -9.04
CA ASN A 107 -19.75 7.99 -9.18
C ASN A 107 -20.08 8.59 -7.81
N ASP A 108 -20.71 7.82 -6.93
CA ASP A 108 -21.16 8.26 -5.60
C ASP A 108 -20.00 8.36 -4.60
N PRO A 109 -19.60 9.58 -4.17
CA PRO A 109 -18.53 9.75 -3.20
C PRO A 109 -18.93 9.32 -1.78
N GLN A 110 -20.23 9.33 -1.46
CA GLN A 110 -20.75 8.92 -0.15
C GLN A 110 -21.01 7.41 -0.05
N GLN A 111 -20.87 6.65 -1.15
CA GLN A 111 -21.05 5.21 -1.11
C GLN A 111 -19.95 4.56 -0.27
N THR A 112 -20.31 3.62 0.59
CA THR A 112 -19.34 2.90 1.43
C THR A 112 -18.66 1.77 0.67
N ILE A 113 -17.51 1.32 1.18
CA ILE A 113 -16.74 0.20 0.64
C ILE A 113 -17.58 -1.08 0.60
N GLU A 114 -18.40 -1.35 1.62
CA GLU A 114 -19.33 -2.49 1.60
C GLU A 114 -20.38 -2.36 0.49
N GLN A 115 -21.02 -1.20 0.34
CA GLN A 115 -22.10 -0.99 -0.62
C GLN A 115 -21.59 -0.99 -2.07
N ALA A 116 -20.38 -0.49 -2.27
CA ALA A 116 -19.71 -0.51 -3.56
C ALA A 116 -19.06 -1.88 -3.86
N GLY A 117 -18.95 -2.79 -2.87
CA GLY A 117 -18.29 -4.08 -3.03
C GLY A 117 -16.79 -3.95 -3.27
N LEU A 118 -16.14 -2.96 -2.65
CA LEU A 118 -14.71 -2.67 -2.85
C LEU A 118 -13.78 -3.55 -2.02
N ALA A 119 -14.33 -4.37 -1.13
CA ALA A 119 -13.55 -5.23 -0.27
C ALA A 119 -12.70 -6.20 -1.08
N ASN A 120 -11.38 -6.18 -0.86
CA ASN A 120 -10.39 -6.97 -1.62
C ASN A 120 -10.47 -6.81 -3.14
N SER A 121 -11.03 -5.69 -3.60
CA SER A 121 -11.20 -5.38 -5.02
C SER A 121 -10.13 -4.42 -5.51
N VAL A 122 -9.96 -4.39 -6.83
CA VAL A 122 -9.06 -3.44 -7.49
C VAL A 122 -9.90 -2.27 -8.00
N VAL A 123 -9.51 -1.05 -7.67
CA VAL A 123 -10.09 0.20 -8.16
C VAL A 123 -9.09 0.84 -9.11
N ILE A 124 -9.55 1.20 -10.29
CA ILE A 124 -8.77 1.82 -11.35
C ILE A 124 -9.16 3.29 -11.42
N GLN A 125 -8.15 4.16 -11.41
CA GLN A 125 -8.27 5.55 -11.75
C GLN A 125 -8.26 5.71 -13.27
N LYS A 126 -9.29 6.36 -13.81
CA LYS A 126 -9.45 6.59 -15.25
C LYS A 126 -9.72 8.07 -15.51
N PHE A 127 -9.06 8.63 -16.51
CA PHE A 127 -9.35 9.97 -17.05
C PHE A 127 -10.39 9.89 -18.18
#